data_AF-A0A5K7ZXL1-F1
#
_entry.id   AF-A0A5K7ZXL1-F1
#
_cell.length_a   1.000
_cell.length_b   1.000
_cell.length_c   1.000
_cell.angle_alpha   90.00
_cell.angle_beta   90.00
_cell.angle_gamma   90.00
#
_symmetry.space_group_name_H-M   'P 1'
#
loop_
_entity.id
_entity.type
_entity.pdbx_description
1 polymer ?
#
loop_
_entity_poly.entity_id
_entity_poly.type
_entity_poly.pdbx_seq_one_letter_code
_entity_poly.pdbx_strand_id
1 'polypeptide(L)'
;MEDDRQMDLALWRYGIISPLLHRDANDLQLWEMLTVISANHYIHPHDGRHITMSAEAIRKWLYRFNHGGLSALGNKQRSDKGTHDVPAPLANEMFELRLAHPRWTLSLMLRELVERQLWDETRPSRSTLYRFARNNNLMRDPQLNTVEVVRPFEFDKFGQMWTGDFMHGPKLYEGKKKRKSYLHVIIDDCTRYVVSGRFYSAESTQSLIIELMAAITLQRKIAVDN
;
A
#
# COMPACT_ATOMS: atom_id res chain seq x y z
N MET A 1 19.53 -23.33 12.03
CA MET A 1 19.49 -22.62 10.73
C MET A 1 19.91 -21.15 10.84
N GLU A 2 19.22 -20.28 11.59
CA GLU A 2 19.67 -18.86 11.74
C GLU A 2 20.90 -18.74 12.65
N ASP A 3 20.94 -19.50 13.74
CA ASP A 3 22.07 -19.52 14.68
C ASP A 3 23.37 -20.02 14.02
N ASP A 4 23.26 -21.10 13.22
CA ASP A 4 24.38 -21.63 12.42
C ASP A 4 24.92 -20.58 11.42
N ARG A 5 24.03 -19.82 10.78
CA ARG A 5 24.44 -18.73 9.87
C ARG A 5 25.16 -17.60 10.59
N GLN A 6 24.69 -17.20 11.78
CA GLN A 6 25.37 -16.17 12.56
C GLN A 6 26.75 -16.64 13.04
N MET A 7 26.88 -17.92 13.40
CA MET A 7 28.15 -18.52 13.80
C MET A 7 29.14 -18.60 12.63
N ASP A 8 28.71 -19.04 11.45
CA ASP A 8 29.54 -19.05 10.24
C ASP A 8 30.09 -17.66 9.91
N LEU A 9 29.24 -16.64 10.02
CA LEU A 9 29.63 -15.25 9.80
C LEU A 9 30.61 -14.75 10.86
N ALA A 10 30.43 -15.15 12.12
CA ALA A 10 31.32 -14.80 13.22
C ALA A 10 32.70 -15.45 13.04
N LEU A 11 32.76 -16.73 12.67
CA LEU A 11 33.99 -17.47 12.38
C LEU A 11 34.73 -16.88 11.18
N TRP A 12 34.00 -16.52 10.12
CA TRP A 12 34.59 -15.87 8.95
C TRP A 12 35.22 -14.52 9.31
N ARG A 13 34.52 -13.67 10.08
CA ARG A 13 35.07 -12.40 10.59
C ARG A 13 36.27 -12.62 11.51
N TYR A 14 36.21 -13.64 12.37
CA TYR A 14 37.32 -14.02 13.25
C TYR A 14 38.57 -14.39 12.45
N GLY A 15 38.42 -15.18 11.39
CA GLY A 15 39.54 -15.53 10.49
C GLY A 15 40.21 -14.29 9.89
N ILE A 16 39.44 -13.27 9.53
CA ILE A 16 39.96 -12.00 8.98
C ILE A 16 40.72 -11.18 10.04
N ILE A 17 40.23 -11.13 11.29
CA ILE A 17 40.87 -10.35 12.35
C ILE A 17 41.96 -11.11 13.12
N SER A 18 42.06 -12.44 12.96
CA SER A 18 42.99 -13.29 13.71
C SER A 18 44.45 -12.81 13.68
N PRO A 19 45.00 -12.33 12.54
CA PRO A 19 46.35 -11.76 12.51
C PRO A 19 46.52 -10.49 13.37
N LEU A 20 45.44 -9.75 13.62
CA LEU A 20 45.46 -8.54 14.46
C LEU A 20 45.41 -8.85 15.96
N LEU A 21 44.99 -10.06 16.32
CA LEU A 21 44.88 -10.52 17.72
C LEU A 21 46.18 -11.11 18.24
N HIS A 22 46.97 -11.74 17.38
CA HIS A 22 48.22 -12.43 17.72
C HIS A 22 49.43 -11.60 17.29
N ARG A 23 49.47 -10.33 17.72
CA ARG A 23 50.55 -9.41 17.35
C ARG A 23 51.78 -9.63 18.21
N ASP A 24 52.94 -9.62 17.57
CA ASP A 24 54.24 -9.57 18.22
C ASP A 24 54.77 -8.12 18.31
N ALA A 25 55.73 -7.89 19.22
CA ALA A 25 56.33 -6.57 19.43
C ALA A 25 57.08 -6.03 18.20
N ASN A 26 57.42 -6.90 17.25
CA ASN A 26 58.10 -6.57 15.99
C ASN A 26 57.13 -6.37 14.81
N ASP A 27 55.83 -6.51 15.02
CA ASP A 27 54.84 -6.34 13.95
C ASP A 27 54.66 -4.88 13.55
N LEU A 28 54.16 -4.69 12.33
CA LEU A 28 53.73 -3.39 11.81
C LEU A 28 52.75 -2.69 12.77
N GLN A 29 52.65 -1.37 12.65
CA GLN A 29 51.66 -0.62 13.39
C GLN A 29 50.25 -1.11 13.01
N LEU A 30 49.32 -1.10 13.98
CA LEU A 30 47.97 -1.62 13.79
C LEU A 30 47.26 -1.04 12.54
N TRP A 31 47.47 0.24 12.26
CA TRP A 31 46.90 0.95 11.13
C TRP A 31 47.43 0.44 9.77
N GLU A 32 48.70 0.08 9.72
CA GLU A 32 49.35 -0.48 8.53
C GLU A 32 48.82 -1.89 8.26
N MET A 33 48.72 -2.72 9.31
CA MET A 33 48.11 -4.05 9.20
C MET A 33 46.64 -3.97 8.75
N LEU A 34 45.86 -3.04 9.29
CA LEU A 34 44.48 -2.81 8.86
C LEU A 34 44.40 -2.41 7.39
N THR A 35 45.34 -1.59 6.93
CA THR A 35 45.44 -1.19 5.51
C THR A 35 45.72 -2.40 4.63
N VAL A 36 46.70 -3.23 4.99
CA VAL A 36 47.02 -4.48 4.27
C VAL A 36 45.82 -5.43 4.23
N ILE A 37 45.18 -5.70 5.37
CA ILE A 37 44.03 -6.62 5.45
C ILE A 37 42.83 -6.06 4.65
N SER A 38 42.63 -4.75 4.63
CA SER A 38 41.54 -4.11 3.88
C SER A 38 41.72 -4.15 2.35
N ALA A 39 42.96 -4.30 1.87
CA ALA A 39 43.28 -4.40 0.44
C ALA A 39 42.96 -5.80 -0.14
N ASN A 40 42.72 -6.80 0.70
CA ASN A 40 42.40 -8.16 0.28
C ASN A 40 40.94 -8.31 -0.16
N HIS A 41 40.70 -9.34 -0.99
CA HIS A 41 39.36 -9.78 -1.36
C HIS A 41 39.00 -11.05 -0.59
N TYR A 42 37.79 -11.10 -0.06
CA TYR A 42 37.29 -12.23 0.73
C TYR A 42 36.03 -12.81 0.10
N ILE A 43 35.86 -14.13 0.22
CA ILE A 43 34.64 -14.83 -0.21
C ILE A 43 33.67 -14.81 0.97
N HIS A 44 32.52 -14.18 0.81
CA HIS A 44 31.52 -14.08 1.86
C HIS A 44 30.83 -15.44 2.12
N PRO A 45 30.65 -15.87 3.38
CA PRO A 45 30.32 -17.26 3.73
C PRO A 45 28.89 -17.69 3.37
N HIS A 46 27.98 -16.77 3.08
CA HIS A 46 26.58 -17.10 2.79
C HIS A 46 26.18 -17.04 1.32
N ASP A 47 26.84 -16.20 0.52
CA ASP A 47 26.48 -15.93 -0.87
C ASP A 47 27.65 -16.07 -1.85
N GLY A 48 28.85 -16.41 -1.35
CA GLY A 48 30.03 -16.70 -2.17
C GLY A 48 30.60 -15.49 -2.90
N ARG A 49 30.11 -14.28 -2.62
CA ARG A 49 30.54 -13.07 -3.31
C ARG A 49 31.94 -12.65 -2.85
N HIS A 50 32.73 -12.17 -3.80
CA HIS A 50 34.00 -11.51 -3.49
C HIS A 50 33.72 -10.10 -3.01
N ILE A 51 34.13 -9.80 -1.78
CA ILE A 51 33.93 -8.50 -1.14
C ILE A 51 35.25 -7.95 -0.60
N THR A 52 35.39 -6.63 -0.68
CA THR A 52 36.42 -5.86 0.03
C THR A 52 35.78 -5.18 1.23
N MET A 53 36.54 -5.04 2.32
CA MET A 53 36.07 -4.43 3.55
C MET A 53 36.94 -3.22 3.88
N SER A 54 36.33 -2.14 4.35
CA SER A 54 37.12 -0.99 4.80
C SER A 54 37.92 -1.33 6.06
N ALA A 55 39.09 -0.70 6.21
CA ALA A 55 39.91 -0.79 7.41
C ALA A 55 39.10 -0.49 8.69
N GLU A 56 38.17 0.47 8.62
CA GLU A 56 37.30 0.83 9.74
C GLU A 56 36.29 -0.27 10.11
N ALA A 57 35.78 -1.04 9.13
CA ALA A 57 34.92 -2.17 9.41
C ALA A 57 35.66 -3.30 10.14
N ILE A 58 36.88 -3.61 9.68
CA ILE A 58 37.77 -4.61 10.30
C ILE A 58 38.16 -4.17 11.71
N ARG A 59 38.51 -2.89 11.90
CA ARG A 59 38.81 -2.31 13.21
C ARG A 59 37.64 -2.43 14.19
N LYS A 60 36.41 -2.19 13.73
CA LYS A 60 35.20 -2.38 14.54
C LYS A 60 35.00 -3.83 14.96
N TRP A 61 35.32 -4.80 14.09
CA TRP A 61 35.27 -6.22 14.46
C TRP A 61 36.31 -6.57 15.52
N LEU A 62 37.55 -6.10 15.38
CA LEU A 62 38.60 -6.26 16.40
C LEU A 62 38.14 -5.73 17.77
N TYR A 63 37.58 -4.51 17.80
CA TYR A 63 37.04 -3.93 19.02
C TYR A 63 35.92 -4.79 19.63
N ARG A 64 34.95 -5.23 18.80
CA ARG A 64 33.82 -6.07 19.26
C ARG A 64 34.30 -7.40 19.84
N PHE A 65 35.26 -8.04 19.17
CA PHE A 65 35.82 -9.31 19.64
C PHE A 65 36.51 -9.14 21.00
N ASN A 66 37.34 -8.10 21.16
CA ASN A 66 38.03 -7.83 22.44
C ASN A 66 37.07 -7.58 23.62
N HIS A 67 35.83 -7.12 23.36
CA HIS A 67 34.86 -6.79 24.41
C HIS A 67 33.74 -7.83 24.57
N GLY A 68 33.59 -8.78 23.64
CA GLY A 68 32.45 -9.70 23.65
C GLY A 68 32.68 -11.04 22.94
N GLY A 69 33.94 -11.38 22.65
CA GLY A 69 34.35 -12.66 22.08
C GLY A 69 33.75 -12.96 20.70
N LEU A 70 33.73 -14.25 20.33
CA LEU A 70 33.26 -14.70 19.02
C LEU A 70 31.79 -14.35 18.77
N SER A 71 30.93 -14.47 19.79
CA SER A 71 29.51 -14.11 19.70
C SER A 71 29.26 -12.66 19.30
N ALA A 72 30.16 -11.73 19.67
CA ALA A 72 30.04 -10.32 19.33
C ALA A 72 30.39 -10.00 17.86
N LEU A 73 30.96 -10.96 17.13
CA LEU A 73 31.24 -10.84 15.69
C LEU A 73 30.04 -11.20 14.82
N GLY A 74 28.98 -11.80 15.37
CA GLY A 74 27.72 -11.98 14.66
C GLY A 74 27.08 -10.65 14.23
N ASN A 75 26.04 -10.71 13.41
CA ASN A 75 25.24 -9.51 13.15
C ASN A 75 24.44 -9.17 14.40
N LYS A 76 24.80 -8.06 15.05
CA LYS A 76 23.98 -7.51 16.12
C LYS A 76 22.62 -7.12 15.55
N GLN A 77 21.56 -7.79 15.97
CA GLN A 77 20.22 -7.26 15.72
C GLN A 77 20.13 -5.88 16.38
N ARG A 78 19.75 -4.90 15.58
CA ARG A 78 19.46 -3.54 16.03
C ARG A 78 18.47 -3.60 17.20
N SER A 79 18.81 -3.01 18.34
CA SER A 79 17.96 -2.98 19.54
C SER A 79 16.64 -2.23 19.31
N ASP A 80 16.58 -1.39 18.27
CA ASP A 80 15.40 -0.67 17.81
C ASP A 80 14.52 -1.48 16.83
N LYS A 81 14.74 -2.79 16.70
CA LYS A 81 13.86 -3.66 15.94
C LYS A 81 12.57 -3.92 16.74
N GLY A 82 11.59 -3.02 16.61
CA GLY A 82 10.21 -3.25 17.02
C GLY A 82 9.62 -2.30 18.05
N THR A 83 10.40 -1.38 18.64
CA THR A 83 9.86 -0.39 19.57
C THR A 83 9.32 0.80 18.77
N HIS A 84 8.06 0.66 18.36
CA HIS A 84 7.34 1.68 17.63
C HIS A 84 7.15 2.93 18.51
N ASP A 85 7.57 4.07 17.99
CA ASP A 85 7.45 5.41 18.57
C ASP A 85 5.99 5.91 18.61
N VAL A 86 5.01 4.99 18.66
CA VAL A 86 3.57 5.30 18.72
C VAL A 86 3.10 5.13 20.17
N PRO A 87 2.66 6.21 20.83
CA PRO A 87 2.12 6.15 22.18
C PRO A 87 1.00 5.12 22.30
N ALA A 88 0.97 4.36 23.39
CA ALA A 88 -0.04 3.33 23.64
C ALA A 88 -1.50 3.84 23.51
N PRO A 89 -1.87 5.04 23.99
CA PRO A 89 -3.23 5.57 23.80
C PRO A 89 -3.60 5.70 22.32
N LEU A 90 -2.67 6.21 21.51
CA LEU A 90 -2.87 6.39 20.08
C LEU A 90 -2.94 5.05 19.35
N ALA A 91 -2.06 4.10 19.72
CA ALA A 91 -2.08 2.75 19.17
C ALA A 91 -3.41 2.04 19.45
N ASN A 92 -3.89 2.06 20.69
CA ASN A 92 -5.15 1.45 21.09
C ASN A 92 -6.33 2.04 20.31
N GLU A 93 -6.39 3.36 20.17
CA GLU A 93 -7.45 4.01 19.39
C GLU A 93 -7.43 3.59 17.92
N MET A 94 -6.24 3.42 17.31
CA MET A 94 -6.13 2.92 15.95
C MET A 94 -6.68 1.49 15.79
N PHE A 95 -6.55 0.64 16.81
CA PHE A 95 -7.17 -0.70 16.82
C PHE A 95 -8.69 -0.60 16.94
N GLU A 96 -9.20 0.20 17.88
CA GLU A 96 -10.64 0.41 18.08
C GLU A 96 -11.33 0.98 16.82
N LEU A 97 -10.73 1.99 16.19
CA LEU A 97 -11.23 2.54 14.93
C LEU A 97 -11.23 1.52 13.79
N ARG A 98 -10.24 0.62 13.73
CA ARG A 98 -10.23 -0.45 12.71
C ARG A 98 -11.33 -1.47 12.96
N LEU A 99 -11.59 -1.84 14.22
CA LEU A 99 -12.67 -2.76 14.58
C LEU A 99 -14.05 -2.15 14.31
N ALA A 100 -14.26 -0.90 14.72
CA ALA A 100 -15.52 -0.18 14.52
C ALA A 100 -15.78 0.15 13.05
N HIS A 101 -14.73 0.45 12.29
CA HIS A 101 -14.84 0.86 10.89
C HIS A 101 -13.93 0.04 9.96
N PRO A 102 -14.26 -1.23 9.67
CA PRO A 102 -13.42 -2.11 8.86
C PRO A 102 -13.13 -1.59 7.44
N ARG A 103 -14.02 -0.74 6.89
CA ARG A 103 -13.89 -0.16 5.54
C ARG A 103 -13.16 1.18 5.47
N TRP A 104 -12.84 1.80 6.60
CA TRP A 104 -12.17 3.08 6.57
C TRP A 104 -10.75 2.93 6.04
N THR A 105 -10.38 3.88 5.17
CA THR A 105 -8.98 4.03 4.77
C THR A 105 -8.17 4.50 5.96
N LEU A 106 -6.88 4.17 5.99
CA LEU A 106 -6.01 4.66 7.05
C LEU A 106 -5.99 6.20 7.10
N SER A 107 -6.07 6.87 5.95
CA SER A 107 -6.19 8.33 5.88
C SER A 107 -7.41 8.87 6.63
N LEU A 108 -8.54 8.17 6.60
CA LEU A 108 -9.76 8.55 7.30
C LEU A 108 -9.65 8.29 8.80
N MET A 109 -9.09 7.13 9.19
CA MET A 109 -8.82 6.84 10.61
C MET A 109 -7.88 7.90 11.22
N LEU A 110 -6.83 8.31 10.50
CA LEU A 110 -5.93 9.37 10.97
C LEU A 110 -6.62 10.72 11.10
N ARG A 111 -7.59 11.04 10.23
CA ARG A 111 -8.38 12.28 10.35
C ARG A 111 -9.25 12.25 11.61
N GLU A 112 -9.89 11.12 11.87
CA GLU A 112 -10.68 10.91 13.09
C GLU A 112 -9.83 11.12 14.36
N LEU A 113 -8.58 10.64 14.37
CA LEU A 113 -7.65 10.85 15.49
C LEU A 113 -7.34 12.34 15.73
N VAL A 114 -7.27 13.15 14.67
CA VAL A 114 -7.09 14.61 14.77
C VAL A 114 -8.37 15.26 15.30
N GLU A 115 -9.53 14.88 14.78
CA GLU A 115 -10.83 15.39 15.23
C GLU A 115 -11.09 15.08 16.72
N ARG A 116 -10.64 13.92 17.20
CA ARG A 116 -10.67 13.52 18.62
C ARG A 116 -9.56 14.14 19.48
N GLN A 117 -8.68 14.97 18.92
CA GLN A 117 -7.53 15.57 19.59
C GLN A 117 -6.54 14.55 20.19
N LEU A 118 -6.51 13.33 19.64
CA LEU A 118 -5.61 12.25 20.07
C LEU A 118 -4.29 12.26 19.30
N TRP A 119 -4.22 12.98 18.17
CA TRP A 119 -3.03 13.16 17.37
C TRP A 119 -3.00 14.55 16.76
N ASP A 120 -1.84 15.20 16.81
CA ASP A 120 -1.63 16.59 16.39
C ASP A 120 -1.02 16.73 14.98
N GLU A 121 -0.94 15.62 14.24
CA GLU A 121 -0.24 15.48 12.96
C GLU A 121 1.28 15.65 13.00
N THR A 122 1.87 15.99 14.15
CA THR A 122 3.32 16.22 14.29
C THR A 122 4.04 15.00 14.84
N ARG A 123 3.53 14.41 15.93
CA ARG A 123 4.19 13.30 16.64
C ARG A 123 3.17 12.24 17.09
N PRO A 124 3.33 10.98 16.65
CA PRO A 124 4.32 10.48 15.70
C PRO A 124 4.08 11.03 14.29
N SER A 125 5.11 11.04 13.46
CA SER A 125 4.95 11.45 12.06
C SER A 125 3.95 10.55 11.34
N ARG A 126 3.26 11.10 10.33
CA ARG A 126 2.31 10.34 9.52
C ARG A 126 2.92 9.04 8.98
N SER A 127 4.15 9.07 8.47
CA SER A 127 4.85 7.88 7.96
C SER A 127 5.08 6.80 9.03
N THR A 128 5.29 7.21 10.28
CA THR A 128 5.41 6.30 11.43
C THR A 128 4.08 5.60 11.73
N LEU A 129 2.96 6.34 11.71
CA LEU A 129 1.63 5.74 11.87
C LEU A 129 1.25 4.81 10.71
N TYR A 130 1.63 5.14 9.47
CA TYR A 130 1.45 4.22 8.33
C TYR A 130 2.25 2.94 8.47
N ARG A 131 3.51 3.04 8.91
CA ARG A 131 4.35 1.87 9.16
C ARG A 131 3.80 1.03 10.32
N PHE A 132 3.38 1.67 11.40
CA PHE A 132 2.73 1.02 12.54
C PHE A 132 1.47 0.27 12.09
N ALA A 133 0.59 0.92 11.32
CA ALA A 133 -0.63 0.30 10.82
C ALA A 133 -0.35 -0.92 9.93
N ARG A 134 0.64 -0.85 9.04
CA ARG A 134 1.05 -2.00 8.20
C ARG A 134 1.58 -3.16 9.03
N ASN A 135 2.43 -2.89 10.01
CA ASN A 135 3.03 -3.92 10.84
C ASN A 135 2.02 -4.61 11.76
N ASN A 136 0.92 -3.94 12.10
CA ASN A 136 -0.12 -4.45 13.00
C ASN A 136 -1.41 -4.84 12.26
N ASN A 137 -1.37 -5.05 10.94
CA ASN A 137 -2.53 -5.45 10.13
C ASN A 137 -3.74 -4.51 10.21
N LEU A 138 -3.51 -3.20 10.43
CA LEU A 138 -4.55 -2.17 10.50
C LEU A 138 -4.87 -1.53 9.14
N MET A 139 -4.40 -2.13 8.05
CA MET A 139 -4.74 -1.69 6.70
C MET A 139 -6.14 -2.18 6.34
N ARG A 140 -6.87 -1.40 5.53
CA ARG A 140 -8.18 -1.83 5.03
C ARG A 140 -8.00 -3.07 4.18
N ASP A 141 -8.82 -4.07 4.44
CA ASP A 141 -9.06 -5.17 3.51
C ASP A 141 -10.21 -4.79 2.55
N PRO A 142 -9.94 -4.65 1.24
CA PRO A 142 -10.97 -4.37 0.24
C PRO A 142 -11.95 -5.53 0.04
N GLN A 143 -11.54 -6.76 0.38
CA GLN A 143 -12.32 -7.99 0.18
C GLN A 143 -13.20 -8.33 1.39
N LEU A 144 -13.11 -7.55 2.47
CA LEU A 144 -13.94 -7.72 3.65
C LEU A 144 -15.41 -7.46 3.28
N ASN A 145 -16.15 -8.56 3.08
CA ASN A 145 -17.59 -8.58 2.86
C ASN A 145 -18.33 -8.20 4.14
N THR A 146 -18.30 -6.90 4.44
CA THR A 146 -19.09 -6.26 5.52
C THR A 146 -20.40 -5.68 4.98
N VAL A 147 -20.79 -6.00 3.74
CA VAL A 147 -22.11 -5.58 3.26
C VAL A 147 -23.10 -6.60 3.83
N GLU A 148 -24.08 -6.13 4.58
CA GLU A 148 -25.36 -6.85 4.65
C GLU A 148 -25.77 -7.20 3.22
N VAL A 149 -26.33 -8.38 3.00
CA VAL A 149 -26.85 -8.76 1.69
C VAL A 149 -27.88 -7.71 1.27
N VAL A 150 -27.48 -6.76 0.42
CA VAL A 150 -28.40 -5.77 -0.16
C VAL A 150 -29.29 -6.58 -1.08
N ARG A 151 -30.53 -6.76 -0.65
CA ARG A 151 -31.53 -7.42 -1.50
C ARG A 151 -31.89 -6.45 -2.61
N PRO A 152 -31.83 -6.85 -3.89
CA PRO A 152 -32.39 -6.04 -4.96
C PRO A 152 -33.87 -5.78 -4.64
N PHE A 153 -34.29 -4.52 -4.74
CA PHE A 153 -35.70 -4.14 -4.67
C PHE A 153 -36.17 -3.84 -6.09
N GLU A 154 -37.43 -4.15 -6.36
CA GLU A 154 -38.09 -3.87 -7.64
C GLU A 154 -39.54 -3.50 -7.35
N PHE A 155 -40.08 -2.55 -8.10
CA PHE A 155 -41.48 -2.18 -8.03
C PHE A 155 -42.39 -3.20 -8.74
N ASP A 156 -43.64 -3.33 -8.30
CA ASP A 156 -44.57 -4.38 -8.77
C ASP A 156 -45.38 -3.99 -10.02
N LYS A 157 -45.30 -2.72 -10.43
CA LYS A 157 -46.07 -2.17 -11.55
C LYS A 157 -45.24 -1.23 -12.40
N PHE A 158 -45.51 -1.26 -13.70
CA PHE A 158 -44.99 -0.30 -14.67
C PHE A 158 -45.30 1.15 -14.24
N GLY A 159 -44.33 2.03 -14.36
CA GLY A 159 -44.46 3.47 -14.10
C GLY A 159 -44.26 3.88 -12.64
N GLN A 160 -44.02 2.96 -11.70
CA GLN A 160 -43.74 3.31 -10.31
C GLN A 160 -42.33 3.86 -10.11
N MET A 161 -41.37 3.38 -10.90
CA MET A 161 -40.01 3.90 -10.92
C MET A 161 -39.40 3.71 -12.30
N TRP A 162 -38.75 4.76 -12.78
CA TRP A 162 -37.91 4.72 -13.97
C TRP A 162 -36.47 5.03 -13.58
N THR A 163 -35.55 4.29 -14.18
CA THR A 163 -34.11 4.54 -14.04
C THR A 163 -33.57 5.04 -15.36
N GLY A 164 -32.83 6.15 -15.31
CA GLY A 164 -32.15 6.73 -16.47
C GLY A 164 -30.65 6.64 -16.33
N ASP A 165 -29.95 6.26 -17.39
CA ASP A 165 -28.48 6.26 -17.42
C ASP A 165 -27.91 6.62 -18.80
N PHE A 166 -26.69 7.15 -18.81
CA PHE A 166 -25.93 7.49 -20.00
C PHE A 166 -24.87 6.43 -20.29
N MET A 167 -24.96 5.82 -21.47
CA MET A 167 -23.90 4.97 -22.01
C MET A 167 -23.03 5.76 -22.99
N HIS A 168 -21.71 5.63 -22.85
CA HIS A 168 -20.77 6.15 -23.83
C HIS A 168 -20.91 5.42 -25.17
N GLY A 169 -21.39 6.15 -26.18
CA GLY A 169 -21.58 5.65 -27.53
C GLY A 169 -20.34 5.76 -28.42
N PRO A 170 -20.43 5.28 -29.66
CA PRO A 170 -19.37 5.41 -30.65
C PRO A 170 -19.09 6.87 -30.98
N LYS A 171 -17.89 7.12 -31.50
CA LYS A 171 -17.51 8.44 -31.99
C LYS A 171 -18.02 8.62 -33.43
N LEU A 172 -18.91 9.58 -33.66
CA LEU A 172 -19.51 9.90 -34.95
C LEU A 172 -18.79 11.10 -35.60
N TYR A 173 -18.85 11.18 -36.93
CA TYR A 173 -18.35 12.34 -37.67
C TYR A 173 -19.47 13.37 -37.83
N GLU A 174 -19.23 14.57 -37.36
CA GLU A 174 -20.03 15.75 -37.65
C GLU A 174 -19.22 16.63 -38.60
N GLY A 175 -19.47 16.44 -39.91
CA GLY A 175 -18.61 16.98 -40.97
C GLY A 175 -17.18 16.42 -40.87
N LYS A 176 -16.18 17.31 -40.75
CA LYS A 176 -14.77 16.91 -40.63
C LYS A 176 -14.32 16.60 -39.19
N LYS A 177 -15.18 16.83 -38.18
CA LYS A 177 -14.82 16.66 -36.76
C LYS A 177 -15.42 15.37 -36.21
N LYS A 178 -14.61 14.61 -35.48
CA LYS A 178 -15.05 13.39 -34.79
C LYS A 178 -15.52 13.75 -33.38
N ARG A 179 -16.77 13.45 -33.04
CA ARG A 179 -17.38 13.73 -31.74
C ARG A 179 -17.86 12.47 -31.06
N LYS A 180 -17.76 12.42 -29.72
CA LYS A 180 -18.30 11.33 -28.91
C LYS A 180 -19.82 11.47 -28.85
N SER A 181 -20.53 10.35 -28.93
CA SER A 181 -21.97 10.31 -28.69
C SER A 181 -22.25 9.64 -27.34
N TYR A 182 -23.42 9.93 -26.79
CA TYR A 182 -23.88 9.38 -25.52
C TYR A 182 -25.31 8.91 -25.73
N LEU A 183 -25.58 7.63 -25.47
CA LEU A 183 -26.93 7.10 -25.48
C LEU A 183 -27.53 7.32 -24.09
N HIS A 184 -28.58 8.12 -24.00
CA HIS A 184 -29.37 8.25 -22.77
C HIS A 184 -30.63 7.41 -22.92
N VAL A 185 -30.88 6.52 -21.95
CA VAL A 185 -32.05 5.64 -21.95
C VAL A 185 -32.76 5.75 -20.60
N ILE A 186 -34.09 5.84 -20.64
CA ILE A 186 -34.96 5.72 -19.47
C ILE A 186 -35.66 4.37 -19.57
N ILE A 187 -35.50 3.54 -18.53
CA ILE A 187 -36.01 2.17 -18.46
C ILE A 187 -36.93 2.04 -17.26
N ASP A 188 -38.06 1.35 -17.45
CA ASP A 188 -38.97 0.98 -16.37
C ASP A 188 -38.34 -0.07 -15.45
N ASP A 189 -38.42 0.14 -14.14
CA ASP A 189 -37.84 -0.78 -13.18
C ASP A 189 -38.53 -2.16 -13.20
N CYS A 190 -39.86 -2.21 -13.20
CA CYS A 190 -40.62 -3.46 -13.10
C CYS A 190 -40.53 -4.32 -14.37
N THR A 191 -40.73 -3.72 -15.54
CA THR A 191 -40.88 -4.49 -16.80
C THR A 191 -39.63 -4.47 -17.66
N ARG A 192 -38.60 -3.71 -17.27
CA ARG A 192 -37.40 -3.42 -18.07
C ARG A 192 -37.71 -2.84 -19.45
N TYR A 193 -38.89 -2.25 -19.61
CA TYR A 193 -39.32 -1.63 -20.86
C TYR A 193 -38.56 -0.31 -21.06
N VAL A 194 -37.99 -0.13 -22.24
CA VAL A 194 -37.33 1.13 -22.62
C VAL A 194 -38.41 2.18 -22.89
N VAL A 195 -38.63 3.06 -21.91
CA VAL A 195 -39.65 4.11 -21.97
C VAL A 195 -39.26 5.15 -23.00
N SER A 196 -37.98 5.51 -23.06
CA SER A 196 -37.43 6.37 -24.09
C SER A 196 -35.91 6.18 -24.20
N GLY A 197 -35.34 6.48 -25.36
CA GLY A 197 -33.89 6.51 -25.52
C GLY A 197 -33.44 7.24 -26.78
N ARG A 198 -32.38 8.05 -26.66
CA ARG A 198 -31.79 8.82 -27.77
C ARG A 198 -30.30 9.06 -27.61
N PHE A 199 -29.64 9.30 -28.73
CA PHE A 199 -28.25 9.74 -28.76
C PHE A 199 -28.13 11.26 -28.62
N TYR A 200 -27.18 11.69 -27.79
CA TYR A 200 -26.82 13.07 -27.52
C TYR A 200 -25.32 13.29 -27.75
N SER A 201 -24.93 14.56 -27.94
CA SER A 201 -23.53 14.97 -28.10
C SER A 201 -22.82 15.23 -26.77
N ALA A 202 -23.56 15.27 -25.65
CA ALA A 202 -23.03 15.47 -24.30
C ALA A 202 -23.94 14.84 -23.24
N GLU A 203 -23.36 14.51 -22.09
CA GLU A 203 -24.07 14.21 -20.84
C GLU A 203 -24.43 15.55 -20.19
N SER A 204 -25.69 15.97 -20.32
CA SER A 204 -26.14 17.28 -19.85
C SER A 204 -27.53 17.21 -19.22
N THR A 205 -27.81 18.14 -18.30
CA THR A 205 -29.15 18.30 -17.71
C THR A 205 -30.21 18.55 -18.78
N GLN A 206 -29.86 19.23 -19.88
CA GLN A 206 -30.78 19.45 -20.99
C GLN A 206 -31.16 18.12 -21.67
N SER A 207 -30.20 17.25 -21.94
CA SER A 207 -30.44 15.91 -22.49
C SER A 207 -31.32 15.06 -21.57
N LEU A 208 -31.10 15.15 -20.25
CA LEU A 208 -31.93 14.48 -19.24
C LEU A 208 -33.38 14.96 -19.29
N ILE A 209 -33.60 16.28 -19.29
CA ILE A 209 -34.94 16.88 -19.30
C ILE A 209 -35.68 16.53 -20.59
N ILE A 210 -35.01 16.61 -21.76
CA ILE A 210 -35.60 16.27 -23.06
C ILE A 210 -36.04 14.81 -23.10
N GLU A 211 -35.23 13.90 -22.56
CA GLU A 211 -35.54 12.49 -22.51
C GLU A 211 -36.69 12.20 -21.54
N LEU A 212 -36.69 12.81 -20.36
CA LEU A 212 -37.78 12.67 -19.39
C LEU A 212 -39.11 13.21 -19.95
N MET A 213 -39.09 14.36 -20.61
CA MET A 213 -40.28 14.89 -21.28
C MET A 213 -40.80 13.91 -22.34
N ALA A 214 -39.90 13.30 -23.11
CA ALA A 214 -40.28 12.28 -24.10
C ALA A 214 -40.91 11.05 -23.44
N ALA A 215 -40.30 10.53 -22.38
CA ALA A 215 -40.81 9.37 -21.64
C ALA A 215 -42.25 9.60 -21.12
N ILE A 216 -42.56 10.81 -20.65
CA ILE A 216 -43.89 11.15 -20.12
C ILE A 216 -44.90 11.42 -21.25
N THR A 217 -44.48 12.04 -22.36
CA THR A 217 -45.39 12.46 -23.44
C THR A 217 -45.67 11.38 -24.49
N LEU A 218 -44.81 10.36 -24.61
CA LEU A 218 -44.97 9.24 -25.54
C LEU A 218 -45.97 8.19 -25.01
N GLN A 219 -47.23 8.58 -24.84
CA GLN A 219 -48.37 7.63 -24.74
C GLN A 219 -49.17 7.57 -26.04
N ARG A 220 -48.48 7.44 -27.18
CA ARG A 220 -49.16 7.21 -28.47
C ARG A 220 -48.79 5.82 -28.95
N LYS A 221 -49.79 4.93 -29.00
CA LYS A 221 -49.68 3.61 -29.61
C LYS A 221 -49.28 3.79 -31.07
N ILE A 222 -48.05 3.44 -31.40
CA ILE A 222 -47.61 3.28 -32.79
C ILE A 222 -47.14 1.83 -32.89
N ALA A 223 -47.95 1.01 -33.56
CA ALA A 223 -47.50 -0.28 -34.04
C ALA A 223 -46.82 -0.03 -35.39
N VAL A 224 -45.57 -0.45 -35.51
CA VAL A 224 -44.86 -0.52 -36.80
C VAL A 224 -44.49 -1.97 -36.99
N ASP A 225 -45.15 -2.62 -37.93
CA ASP A 225 -44.69 -3.88 -38.50
C ASP A 225 -43.91 -3.55 -39.78
N ASN A 226 -42.86 -4.33 -40.05
CA ASN A 226 -42.14 -4.31 -41.34
C ASN A 226 -43.02 -4.87 -42.47
#